data_AF-A0AAU7TM54-F1
#
_entry.id   AF-A0AAU7TM54-F1
#
_cell.length_a   1.000
_cell.length_b   1.000
_cell.length_c   1.000
_cell.angle_alpha   90.00
_cell.angle_beta   90.00
_cell.angle_gamma   90.00
#
_symmetry.space_group_name_H-M   'P 1'
#
loop_
_entity.id
_entity.type
_entity.pdbx_description
1 polymer ?
#
loop_
_entity_poly.entity_id
_entity_poly.type
_entity_poly.pdbx_seq_one_letter_code
_entity_poly.pdbx_strand_id
1 'polypeptide(L)'
;MVGRFHVRPGDGDNEWLVWDNAVNGHRGRCRTQAEAITLAADLELQYTVHGPRDQATVRRIDPPMPVDGWNRHVGKLDAWISEGGRWLGRVWHPDGRVSFIDQDDLRPADDRQRPAGRGPGAQ
;
A
#
# COMPACT_ATOMS: atom_id res chain seq x y z
N MET A 1 6.86 9.82 8.56
CA MET A 1 5.60 9.30 9.09
C MET A 1 4.72 8.93 7.91
N VAL A 2 4.37 7.65 7.77
CA VAL A 2 3.29 7.16 6.90
C VAL A 2 1.94 7.51 7.52
N GLY A 3 0.94 7.78 6.68
CA GLY A 3 -0.37 8.23 7.13
C GLY A 3 -0.52 9.75 7.04
N ARG A 4 0.23 10.38 6.12
CA ARG A 4 0.05 11.78 5.73
C ARG A 4 -1.20 11.94 4.87
N PHE A 5 -1.45 10.95 4.00
CA PHE A 5 -2.54 10.98 3.03
C PHE A 5 -3.72 10.13 3.49
N HIS A 6 -4.92 10.71 3.47
CA HIS A 6 -6.15 10.05 3.89
C HIS A 6 -7.18 10.06 2.78
N VAL A 7 -7.82 8.92 2.57
CA VAL A 7 -8.96 8.80 1.67
C VAL A 7 -10.23 9.20 2.41
N ARG A 8 -11.03 10.09 1.82
CA ARG A 8 -12.30 10.59 2.38
C ARG A 8 -13.34 10.74 1.27
N PRO A 9 -14.65 10.63 1.56
CA PRO A 9 -15.69 11.03 0.62
C PRO A 9 -15.55 12.52 0.26
N GLY A 10 -15.85 12.87 -0.99
CA GLY A 10 -15.95 14.25 -1.47
C GLY A 10 -17.35 14.83 -1.33
N ASP A 11 -17.53 16.03 -1.86
CA ASP A 11 -18.81 16.76 -1.79
C ASP A 11 -19.76 16.38 -2.95
N GLY A 12 -19.25 15.76 -4.01
CA GLY A 12 -20.05 15.24 -5.14
C GLY A 12 -20.47 13.78 -4.99
N ASP A 13 -21.52 13.39 -5.72
CA ASP A 13 -21.98 12.00 -5.81
C ASP A 13 -20.86 11.10 -6.35
N ASN A 14 -20.46 10.12 -5.52
CA ASN A 14 -19.37 9.17 -5.80
C ASN A 14 -17.97 9.82 -5.95
N GLU A 15 -17.76 11.03 -5.44
CA GLU A 15 -16.43 11.64 -5.40
C GLU A 15 -15.62 11.10 -4.19
N TRP A 16 -14.35 10.79 -4.42
CA TRP A 16 -13.39 10.43 -3.38
C TRP A 16 -12.20 11.36 -3.42
N LEU A 17 -11.77 11.83 -2.26
CA LEU A 17 -10.67 12.78 -2.09
C LEU A 17 -9.47 12.12 -1.43
N VAL A 18 -8.28 12.52 -1.85
CA VAL A 18 -7.05 12.27 -1.10
C VAL A 18 -6.66 13.53 -0.36
N TRP A 19 -6.82 13.52 0.95
CA TRP A 19 -6.50 14.60 1.88
C TRP A 19 -5.06 14.51 2.36
N ASP A 20 -4.32 15.61 2.31
CA ASP A 20 -2.95 15.74 2.81
C ASP A 20 -2.95 16.54 4.11
N ASN A 21 -2.68 15.87 5.23
CA ASN A 21 -2.67 16.51 6.56
C ASN A 21 -1.55 17.53 6.73
N ALA A 22 -0.43 17.41 6.01
CA ALA A 22 0.69 18.33 6.21
C ALA A 22 0.42 19.73 5.63
N VAL A 23 -0.48 19.83 4.65
CA VAL A 23 -0.88 21.11 4.04
C VAL A 23 -2.35 21.47 4.29
N ASN A 24 -3.09 20.62 5.01
CA ASN A 24 -4.52 20.75 5.25
C ASN A 24 -5.33 21.01 3.97
N GLY A 25 -5.12 20.17 2.94
CA GLY A 25 -5.80 20.32 1.66
C GLY A 25 -5.90 19.02 0.86
N HIS A 26 -6.64 19.05 -0.25
CA HIS A 26 -6.78 17.90 -1.14
C HIS A 26 -5.66 17.85 -2.17
N ARG A 27 -5.16 16.65 -2.47
CA ARG A 27 -4.12 16.38 -3.48
C ARG A 27 -4.66 15.70 -4.73
N GLY A 28 -5.88 15.20 -4.67
CA GLY A 28 -6.53 14.54 -5.80
C GLY A 28 -8.00 14.27 -5.55
N ARG A 29 -8.72 14.11 -6.66
CA ARG A 29 -10.13 13.75 -6.74
C ARG A 29 -10.22 12.51 -7.62
N CYS A 30 -10.94 11.50 -7.15
CA CYS A 30 -11.07 10.19 -7.77
C CYS A 30 -12.56 9.84 -7.89
N ARG A 31 -12.89 8.98 -8.86
CA ARG A 31 -14.27 8.53 -9.08
C ARG A 31 -14.63 7.32 -8.23
N THR A 32 -13.62 6.62 -7.72
CA THR A 32 -13.81 5.45 -6.86
C THR A 32 -12.91 5.51 -5.64
N GLN A 33 -13.32 4.84 -4.57
CA GLN A 33 -12.50 4.69 -3.38
C GLN A 33 -11.18 3.98 -3.68
N ALA A 34 -11.21 2.97 -4.56
CA ALA A 34 -10.03 2.21 -4.94
C ALA A 34 -8.97 3.08 -5.64
N GLU A 35 -9.40 3.96 -6.55
CA GLU A 35 -8.52 4.95 -7.16
C GLU A 35 -7.89 5.89 -6.11
N ALA A 36 -8.69 6.38 -5.16
CA ALA A 36 -8.19 7.24 -4.09
C ALA A 36 -7.20 6.52 -3.15
N ILE A 37 -7.43 5.24 -2.83
CA ILE A 37 -6.51 4.41 -2.06
C ILE A 37 -5.18 4.27 -2.80
N THR A 38 -5.22 3.97 -4.10
CA THR A 38 -4.02 3.87 -4.93
C THR A 38 -3.25 5.19 -4.97
N LEU A 39 -3.94 6.31 -5.21
CA LEU A 39 -3.31 7.62 -5.24
C LEU A 39 -2.68 7.98 -3.89
N ALA A 40 -3.38 7.74 -2.77
CA ALA A 40 -2.83 7.98 -1.44
C ALA A 40 -1.59 7.12 -1.20
N ALA A 41 -1.65 5.83 -1.51
CA ALA A 41 -0.55 4.89 -1.37
C ALA A 41 0.67 5.26 -2.24
N ASP A 42 0.47 5.84 -3.42
CA ASP A 42 1.56 6.33 -4.28
C ASP A 42 2.16 7.64 -3.78
N LEU A 43 1.35 8.52 -3.19
CA LEU A 43 1.83 9.77 -2.59
C LEU A 43 2.69 9.50 -1.34
N GLU A 44 2.39 8.47 -0.55
CA GLU A 44 3.23 8.04 0.59
C GLU A 44 4.65 7.61 0.15
N LEU A 45 4.81 7.15 -1.10
CA LEU A 45 6.12 6.84 -1.66
C LEU A 45 6.87 8.08 -2.15
N GLN A 46 6.17 9.19 -2.38
CA GLN A 46 6.74 10.42 -2.94
C GLN A 46 7.02 11.48 -1.88
N TYR A 47 6.32 11.42 -0.75
CA TYR A 47 6.37 12.45 0.28
C TYR A 47 6.58 11.84 1.68
N THR A 48 7.31 12.57 2.50
CA THR A 48 7.35 12.43 3.95
C THR A 48 6.47 13.50 4.58
N VAL A 49 6.39 13.58 5.91
CA VAL A 49 5.75 14.71 6.60
C VAL A 49 6.46 16.05 6.33
N HIS A 50 7.75 16.04 6.00
CA HIS A 50 8.57 17.24 5.82
C HIS A 50 8.66 17.74 4.37
N GLY A 51 8.08 17.01 3.40
CA GLY A 51 8.20 17.37 1.98
C GLY A 51 8.48 16.15 1.11
N PRO A 52 9.01 16.35 -0.11
CA PRO A 52 9.39 15.26 -1.00
C PRO A 52 10.32 14.26 -0.31
N ARG A 53 10.16 12.98 -0.66
CA ARG A 53 10.98 11.88 -0.16
C ARG A 53 12.24 11.75 -1.02
N ASP A 54 13.37 11.48 -0.38
CA ASP A 54 14.60 11.12 -1.09
C ASP A 54 14.45 9.75 -1.75
N GLN A 55 14.83 9.65 -3.02
CA GLN A 55 14.78 8.39 -3.78
C GLN A 55 15.62 7.28 -3.13
N ALA A 56 16.70 7.61 -2.41
CA ALA A 56 17.49 6.62 -1.68
C ALA A 56 16.69 5.92 -0.55
N THR A 57 15.59 6.55 -0.10
CA THR A 57 14.70 6.02 0.94
C THR A 57 13.49 5.28 0.37
N VAL A 58 13.47 4.98 -0.94
CA VAL A 58 12.41 4.22 -1.60
C VAL A 58 13.03 3.07 -2.39
N ARG A 59 12.45 1.88 -2.31
CA ARG A 59 12.82 0.75 -3.17
C ARG A 59 11.56 0.13 -3.75
N ARG A 60 11.48 0.02 -5.07
CA ARG A 60 10.38 -0.67 -5.75
C ARG A 60 10.71 -2.16 -5.88
N ILE A 61 9.70 -3.01 -5.79
CA ILE A 61 9.80 -4.45 -6.03
C ILE A 61 8.89 -4.78 -7.21
N ASP A 62 9.50 -5.25 -8.30
CA ASP A 62 8.80 -5.68 -9.51
C ASP A 62 9.41 -7.01 -9.99
N PRO A 63 8.62 -8.09 -10.12
CA PRO A 63 7.19 -8.18 -9.83
C PRO A 63 6.87 -8.09 -8.32
N PRO A 64 5.67 -7.61 -7.93
CA PRO A 64 5.24 -7.60 -6.53
C PRO A 64 5.31 -9.00 -5.89
N MET A 65 5.88 -9.08 -4.70
CA MET A 65 6.19 -10.33 -4.01
C MET A 65 5.09 -10.69 -2.99
N PRO A 66 4.57 -11.93 -2.97
CA PRO A 66 3.64 -12.34 -1.91
C PRO A 66 4.37 -12.38 -0.55
N VAL A 67 3.71 -11.86 0.48
CA VAL A 67 4.23 -11.78 1.84
C VAL A 67 3.24 -12.27 2.88
N ASP A 68 3.79 -12.91 3.90
CA ASP A 68 3.09 -13.34 5.11
C ASP A 68 3.51 -12.44 6.28
N GLY A 69 2.57 -12.24 7.20
CA GLY A 69 2.83 -11.67 8.52
C GLY A 69 2.98 -12.78 9.55
N TRP A 70 3.00 -12.41 10.84
CA TRP A 70 3.31 -13.33 11.95
C TRP A 70 2.63 -14.71 11.89
N ASN A 71 1.38 -14.83 11.39
CA ASN A 71 0.68 -16.12 11.27
C ASN A 71 -0.33 -16.21 10.10
N ARG A 72 -0.21 -15.36 9.07
CA ARG A 72 -1.15 -15.39 7.93
C ARG A 72 -0.58 -14.75 6.68
N HIS A 73 -1.10 -15.16 5.53
CA HIS A 73 -0.92 -14.40 4.30
C HIS A 73 -1.52 -13.00 4.44
N VAL A 74 -0.72 -11.98 4.12
CA VAL A 74 -1.12 -10.58 4.27
C VAL A 74 -1.41 -9.95 2.91
N GLY A 75 -0.62 -10.28 1.89
CA GLY A 75 -0.87 -9.76 0.55
C GLY A 75 0.37 -9.72 -0.32
N LYS A 76 0.48 -8.68 -1.15
CA LYS A 76 1.59 -8.48 -2.08
C LYS A 76 2.37 -7.20 -1.75
N LEU A 77 3.67 -7.34 -1.55
CA LEU A 77 4.62 -6.26 -1.32
C LEU A 77 5.17 -5.76 -2.66
N ASP A 78 5.06 -4.46 -2.92
CA ASP A 78 5.54 -3.84 -4.17
C ASP A 78 6.54 -2.68 -3.96
N ALA A 79 6.73 -2.23 -2.72
CA ALA A 79 7.66 -1.16 -2.41
C ALA A 79 8.09 -1.20 -0.94
N TRP A 80 9.28 -0.68 -0.68
CA TRP A 80 9.79 -0.34 0.65
C TRP A 80 10.03 1.16 0.74
N ILE A 81 9.77 1.73 1.91
CA ILE A 81 10.18 3.09 2.27
C ILE A 81 10.98 3.07 3.57
N SER A 82 12.02 3.90 3.67
CA SER A 82 12.77 4.08 4.91
C SER A 82 12.23 5.30 5.67
N GLU A 83 11.84 5.10 6.92
CA GLU A 83 11.41 6.16 7.83
C GLU A 83 11.97 5.95 9.23
N GLY A 84 12.58 6.99 9.82
CA GLY A 84 13.09 6.91 11.19
C GLY A 84 14.09 5.77 11.40
N GLY A 85 14.86 5.41 10.37
CA GLY A 85 15.81 4.30 10.41
C GLY A 85 15.20 2.90 10.23
N ARG A 86 13.88 2.80 10.03
CA ARG A 86 13.17 1.53 9.79
C ARG A 86 12.72 1.44 8.33
N TRP A 87 12.54 0.23 7.84
CA TRP A 87 11.95 -0.02 6.52
C TRP A 87 10.51 -0.48 6.68
N LEU A 88 9.59 0.17 5.97
CA LEU A 88 8.18 -0.18 5.94
C LEU A 88 7.82 -0.66 4.53
N GLY A 89 7.23 -1.85 4.45
CA GLY A 89 6.80 -2.47 3.21
C GLY A 89 5.36 -2.09 2.87
N ARG A 90 5.14 -1.58 1.65
CA ARG A 90 3.81 -1.32 1.12
C ARG A 90 3.18 -2.63 0.65
N VAL A 91 2.16 -3.07 1.37
CA VAL A 91 1.46 -4.34 1.13
C VAL A 91 0.04 -4.07 0.65
N TRP A 92 -0.27 -4.63 -0.51
CA TRP A 92 -1.61 -4.70 -1.11
C TRP A 92 -2.33 -5.93 -0.61
N HIS A 93 -3.41 -5.73 0.14
CA HIS A 93 -4.26 -6.80 0.65
C HIS A 93 -5.21 -7.31 -0.44
N PRO A 94 -5.70 -8.55 -0.35
CA PRO A 94 -6.65 -9.11 -1.32
C PRO A 94 -7.95 -8.32 -1.49
N ASP A 95 -8.33 -7.52 -0.49
CA ASP A 95 -9.53 -6.67 -0.50
C ASP A 95 -9.28 -5.27 -1.09
N GLY A 96 -8.09 -5.01 -1.61
CA GLY A 96 -7.72 -3.74 -2.21
C GLY A 96 -7.26 -2.67 -1.21
N ARG A 97 -7.20 -2.98 0.09
CA ARG A 97 -6.56 -2.07 1.07
C ARG A 97 -5.04 -2.08 0.92
N VAL A 98 -4.43 -0.99 1.37
CA VAL A 98 -2.97 -0.86 1.45
C VAL A 98 -2.57 -0.68 2.91
N SER A 99 -1.46 -1.29 3.30
CA SER A 99 -0.82 -1.05 4.59
C SER A 99 0.68 -0.90 4.42
N PHE A 100 1.30 -0.13 5.32
CA PHE A 100 2.75 -0.06 5.46
C PHE A 100 3.14 -0.80 6.72
N ILE A 101 3.84 -1.92 6.56
CA ILE A 101 4.12 -2.88 7.63
C ILE A 101 5.63 -2.90 7.87
N ASP A 102 6.06 -2.97 9.12
CA ASP A 102 7.48 -3.02 9.46
C ASP A 102 8.16 -4.24 8.82
N GLN A 103 9.42 -4.06 8.36
CA GLN A 103 10.21 -5.13 7.79
C GLN A 103 10.31 -6.35 8.72
N ASP A 104 10.40 -6.11 10.03
CA ASP A 104 10.54 -7.17 11.01
C ASP A 104 9.28 -8.05 11.11
N ASP A 105 8.12 -7.52 10.70
CA ASP A 105 6.82 -8.19 10.70
C ASP A 105 6.46 -8.88 9.37
N LEU A 106 7.29 -8.73 8.33
CA LEU A 106 7.05 -9.30 7.00
C LEU A 106 8.00 -10.45 6.70
N ARG A 107 7.46 -11.55 6.17
CA ARG A 107 8.23 -12.67 5.62
C ARG A 107 7.77 -12.96 4.20
N PRO A 108 8.66 -13.35 3.28
CA PRO A 108 8.24 -13.88 1.98
C PRO A 108 7.27 -15.05 2.23
N ALA A 109 6.16 -15.07 1.49
CA ALA A 109 5.23 -16.18 1.59
C ALA A 109 5.90 -17.46 1.08
N ASP A 110 5.71 -18.58 1.79
CA ASP A 110 6.14 -19.87 1.27
C ASP A 110 5.20 -20.28 0.14
N ASP A 111 5.71 -20.31 -1.09
CA ASP A 111 4.96 -20.72 -2.29
C ASP A 111 4.33 -22.13 -2.13
N ARG A 112 4.82 -22.95 -1.20
CA ARG A 112 4.28 -24.28 -0.89
C ARG A 112 3.00 -24.28 -0.05
N GLN A 113 2.67 -23.18 0.62
CA GLN A 113 1.44 -23.06 1.42
C GLN A 113 0.24 -22.53 0.63
N ARG A 114 0.44 -22.26 -0.67
CA ARG A 114 -0.63 -21.86 -1.57
C ARG A 114 -1.62 -23.02 -1.69
N PRO A 115 -2.90 -22.89 -1.29
CA PRO A 115 -3.88 -23.92 -1.60
C PRO A 115 -3.90 -24.04 -3.12
N ALA A 116 -3.55 -25.23 -3.62
CA ALA A 116 -3.63 -25.53 -5.04
C ALA A 116 -5.05 -25.15 -5.48
N GLY A 117 -5.15 -24.14 -6.35
CA GLY A 117 -6.40 -23.80 -7.00
C GLY A 117 -6.99 -25.09 -7.55
N ARG A 118 -8.19 -25.43 -7.08
CA ARG A 118 -9.02 -26.53 -7.55
C ARG A 118 -8.91 -26.59 -9.07
N GLY A 119 -8.21 -27.60 -9.59
CA GLY A 119 -8.05 -27.78 -11.02
C GLY A 119 -9.42 -27.85 -11.69
N PRO A 120 -9.57 -27.34 -12.93
CA PRO A 120 -10.82 -27.48 -13.65
C PRO A 120 -11.11 -28.97 -13.81
N GLY A 121 -12.30 -29.37 -13.38
CA GLY A 121 -12.77 -30.74 -13.48
C GLY A 121 -12.67 -31.22 -14.92
N ALA A 122 -12.04 -32.37 -15.09
CA ALA A 122 -12.20 -33.18 -16.28
C ALA A 122 -13.65 -33.68 -16.31
N GLN A 123 -14.37 -33.32 -17.35
CA GLN A 123 -15.45 -34.10 -17.94
C GLN A 123 -15.15 -34.24 -19.42
#